data_AF-A0A951ZIS6-F1
#
_entry.id   AF-A0A951ZIS6-F1
#
_cell.length_a   1.000
_cell.length_b   1.000
_cell.length_c   1.000
_cell.angle_alpha   90.00
_cell.angle_beta   90.00
_cell.angle_gamma   90.00
#
_symmetry.space_group_name_H-M   'P 1'
#
loop_
_entity.id
_entity.type
_entity.pdbx_description
1 polymer ?
#
loop_
_entity_poly.entity_id
_entity_poly.type
_entity_poly.pdbx_seq_one_letter_code
_entity_poly.pdbx_strand_id
1 'polypeptide(L)'
;CPHHLHYTALPDWASTLGMLFSVMLWMPSWGGMVNGLLTLRGAWHKVTEDPILKFFVVAVTAYGMSTFEGPMLSIKSVNALAHYTDWIIAHVHTGALGWNGFLTFGMMYWLAPRLFQTEIHSKQLVNLHFWLATFGILLYVVAIYSAGATQGLMWRAFDETGRLQYPDFVETVMRLIPMYWVRVVGGSLYITGMCLGIYNLYRTWAKRPATYEVPVVQAAPLSAHDEHEHTPAAGSVWARFTAMYWHRRWEGMPLFFSVMTAVAVIVASLFEIIPTFLIKSNVPTIASVKPYTPLELAGRNIYQREGCFNCHSQMIRPLTYETERYGDYSKPGESVYEHPFLWGSRRIGPDLAREGGKYPDLWHVRHMKNPREVTQKSIMPAYPHLETNLIDFPSIQKSVDAMAMIGVPYGDAVNNAPALAKTQAEQVAASIEAAGGPKGLADKEIVALTAYLQRLGRDLKNASGTAQRAAPMAPTGSH
;
A
#
# COMPACT_ATOMS: atom_id res chain seq x y z
N CYS A 1 -4.47 6.53 -6.73
CA CYS A 1 -5.02 5.79 -7.88
C CYS A 1 -6.17 4.89 -7.41
N PRO A 2 -7.38 4.94 -8.00
CA PRO A 2 -8.54 4.18 -7.53
C PRO A 2 -8.39 2.65 -7.59
N HIS A 3 -7.41 2.10 -8.33
CA HIS A 3 -7.20 0.65 -8.40
C HIS A 3 -6.78 0.01 -7.06
N HIS A 4 -6.35 0.81 -6.09
CA HIS A 4 -6.04 0.33 -4.73
C HIS A 4 -7.30 0.19 -3.86
N LEU A 5 -8.45 0.68 -4.35
CA LEU A 5 -9.66 0.88 -3.58
C LEU A 5 -10.84 0.09 -4.14
N HIS A 6 -10.57 -0.93 -4.96
CA HIS A 6 -11.62 -1.84 -5.43
C HIS A 6 -12.32 -2.54 -4.27
N TYR A 7 -13.66 -2.59 -4.35
CA TYR A 7 -14.51 -3.18 -3.31
C TYR A 7 -14.31 -2.55 -1.93
N THR A 8 -13.84 -1.31 -1.85
CA THR A 8 -13.83 -0.55 -0.61
C THR A 8 -15.05 0.35 -0.54
N ALA A 9 -15.10 1.22 0.47
CA ALA A 9 -16.09 2.28 0.57
C ALA A 9 -16.04 3.32 -0.58
N LEU A 10 -15.02 3.28 -1.44
CA LEU A 10 -14.93 4.15 -2.62
C LEU A 10 -16.11 3.91 -3.59
N PRO A 11 -16.69 4.95 -4.21
CA PRO A 11 -17.71 4.80 -5.23
C PRO A 11 -17.26 3.90 -6.40
N ASP A 12 -18.19 3.07 -6.89
CA ASP A 12 -17.86 2.05 -7.88
C ASP A 12 -17.41 2.62 -9.23
N TRP A 13 -17.95 3.79 -9.64
CA TRP A 13 -17.54 4.47 -10.87
C TRP A 13 -16.06 4.89 -10.83
N ALA A 14 -15.58 5.40 -9.68
CA ALA A 14 -14.20 5.85 -9.52
C ALA A 14 -13.25 4.65 -9.55
N SER A 15 -13.64 3.58 -8.87
CA SER A 15 -12.97 2.27 -8.93
C SER A 15 -12.89 1.73 -10.37
N THR A 16 -13.98 1.76 -11.13
CA THR A 16 -14.01 1.32 -12.55
C THR A 16 -13.11 2.18 -13.44
N LEU A 17 -13.14 3.50 -13.28
CA LEU A 17 -12.30 4.40 -14.06
C LEU A 17 -10.81 4.15 -13.79
N GLY A 18 -10.44 3.95 -12.52
CA GLY A 18 -9.07 3.57 -12.14
C GLY A 18 -8.61 2.25 -12.76
N MET A 19 -9.50 1.24 -12.83
CA MET A 19 -9.22 -0.01 -13.54
C MET A 19 -8.95 0.23 -15.03
N LEU A 20 -9.81 0.98 -15.72
CA LEU A 20 -9.66 1.22 -17.17
C LEU A 20 -8.33 1.91 -17.50
N PHE A 21 -7.99 2.98 -16.78
CA PHE A 21 -6.72 3.68 -17.00
C PHE A 21 -5.50 2.80 -16.67
N SER A 22 -5.62 1.91 -15.68
CA SER A 22 -4.54 0.98 -15.33
C SER A 22 -4.32 -0.07 -16.41
N VAL A 23 -5.39 -0.57 -17.03
CA VAL A 23 -5.29 -1.47 -18.21
C VAL A 23 -4.65 -0.74 -19.38
N MET A 24 -5.03 0.52 -19.64
CA MET A 24 -4.42 1.33 -20.71
C MET A 24 -2.93 1.61 -20.47
N LEU A 25 -2.53 1.80 -19.20
CA LEU A 25 -1.13 2.06 -18.80
C LEU A 25 -0.19 0.90 -19.12
N TRP A 26 -0.71 -0.30 -19.36
CA TRP A 26 0.09 -1.47 -19.74
C TRP A 26 0.93 -1.22 -21.00
N MET A 27 0.31 -0.73 -22.06
CA MET A 27 0.97 -0.55 -23.37
C MET A 27 2.14 0.44 -23.37
N PRO A 28 2.01 1.69 -22.86
CA PRO A 28 3.14 2.61 -22.80
C PRO A 28 4.24 2.09 -21.88
N SER A 29 3.89 1.36 -20.82
CA SER A 29 4.89 0.75 -19.93
C SER A 29 5.71 -0.30 -20.69
N TRP A 30 5.04 -1.25 -21.34
CA TRP A 30 5.72 -2.26 -22.16
C TRP A 30 6.52 -1.66 -23.32
N GLY A 31 6.14 -0.50 -23.84
CA GLY A 31 6.96 0.27 -24.78
C GLY A 31 8.37 0.55 -24.23
N GLY A 32 8.48 0.92 -22.95
CA GLY A 32 9.76 1.09 -22.26
C GLY A 32 10.58 -0.20 -22.15
N MET A 33 9.93 -1.31 -21.77
CA MET A 33 10.58 -2.63 -21.71
C MET A 33 11.10 -3.06 -23.08
N VAL A 34 10.23 -3.04 -24.09
CA VAL A 34 10.54 -3.48 -25.45
C VAL A 34 11.66 -2.63 -26.03
N ASN A 35 11.63 -1.31 -25.84
CA ASN A 35 12.70 -0.41 -26.26
C ASN A 35 14.04 -0.79 -25.60
N GLY A 36 14.03 -1.01 -24.28
CA GLY A 36 15.23 -1.41 -23.54
C GLY A 36 15.83 -2.74 -24.02
N LEU A 37 15.00 -3.77 -24.21
CA LEU A 37 15.46 -5.10 -24.62
C LEU A 37 15.83 -5.17 -26.12
N LEU A 38 15.07 -4.52 -27.00
CA LEU A 38 15.37 -4.50 -28.44
C LEU A 38 16.61 -3.66 -28.76
N THR A 39 17.01 -2.73 -27.90
CA THR A 39 18.31 -2.03 -28.02
C THR A 39 19.49 -3.01 -27.94
N LEU A 40 19.33 -4.15 -27.26
CA LEU A 40 20.34 -5.20 -27.19
C LEU A 40 20.29 -6.20 -28.36
N ARG A 41 19.41 -6.00 -29.34
CA ARG A 41 19.29 -6.89 -30.51
C ARG A 41 20.63 -6.94 -31.26
N GLY A 42 21.18 -8.15 -31.41
CA GLY A 42 22.50 -8.39 -32.00
C GLY A 42 23.68 -8.27 -31.02
N ALA A 43 23.45 -7.78 -29.80
CA ALA A 43 24.47 -7.58 -28.77
C ALA A 43 24.30 -8.48 -27.53
N TRP A 44 23.44 -9.51 -27.59
CA TRP A 44 23.15 -10.41 -26.46
C TRP A 44 24.37 -11.13 -25.89
N HIS A 45 25.39 -11.40 -26.71
CA HIS A 45 26.66 -11.97 -26.25
C HIS A 45 27.36 -11.07 -25.22
N LYS A 46 27.16 -9.75 -25.26
CA LYS A 46 27.74 -8.84 -24.26
C LYS A 46 27.12 -8.99 -22.88
N VAL A 47 25.89 -9.50 -22.78
CA VAL A 47 25.20 -9.70 -21.51
C VAL A 47 25.86 -10.83 -20.71
N THR A 48 26.42 -11.85 -21.36
CA THR A 48 27.10 -12.94 -20.63
C THR A 48 28.44 -12.48 -20.06
N GLU A 49 29.12 -11.57 -20.75
CA GLU A 49 30.45 -11.05 -20.43
C GLU A 49 30.41 -9.88 -19.43
N ASP A 50 29.54 -8.90 -19.63
CA ASP A 50 29.46 -7.70 -18.81
C ASP A 50 28.42 -7.84 -17.68
N PRO A 51 28.84 -7.92 -16.40
CA PRO A 51 27.91 -8.03 -15.29
C PRO A 51 27.00 -6.81 -15.14
N ILE A 52 27.39 -5.63 -15.63
CA ILE A 52 26.56 -4.42 -15.59
C ILE A 52 25.35 -4.59 -16.52
N LEU A 53 25.56 -5.13 -17.73
CA LEU A 53 24.46 -5.42 -18.65
C LEU A 53 23.51 -6.47 -18.09
N LYS A 54 23.99 -7.44 -17.30
CA LYS A 54 23.11 -8.40 -16.60
C LYS A 54 22.15 -7.69 -15.67
N PHE A 55 22.63 -6.72 -14.90
CA PHE A 55 21.78 -5.92 -14.01
C PHE A 55 20.69 -5.19 -14.80
N PHE A 56 21.07 -4.52 -15.90
CA PHE A 56 20.11 -3.80 -16.74
C PHE A 56 19.06 -4.71 -17.38
N VAL A 57 19.47 -5.87 -17.91
CA VAL A 57 18.53 -6.82 -18.52
C VAL A 57 17.53 -7.34 -17.50
N VAL A 58 18.00 -7.81 -16.33
CA VAL A 58 17.10 -8.30 -15.28
C VAL A 58 16.18 -7.19 -14.77
N ALA A 59 16.69 -5.96 -14.64
CA ALA A 59 15.88 -4.82 -14.25
C ALA A 59 14.73 -4.55 -15.22
N VAL A 60 15.01 -4.53 -16.52
CA VAL A 60 14.02 -4.28 -17.57
C VAL A 60 13.04 -5.47 -17.71
N THR A 61 13.48 -6.69 -17.45
CA THR A 61 12.57 -7.85 -17.40
C THR A 61 11.63 -7.77 -16.19
N ALA A 62 12.15 -7.45 -14.99
CA ALA A 62 11.34 -7.27 -13.79
C ALA A 62 10.39 -6.07 -13.90
N TYR A 63 10.80 -5.02 -14.63
CA TYR A 63 9.95 -3.92 -15.07
C TYR A 63 8.76 -4.47 -15.84
N GLY A 64 9.02 -5.27 -16.87
CA GLY A 64 8.00 -5.82 -17.76
C GLY A 64 6.98 -6.66 -17.03
N MET A 65 7.48 -7.54 -16.16
CA MET A 65 6.66 -8.38 -15.30
C MET A 65 5.78 -7.55 -14.36
N SER A 66 6.36 -6.57 -13.65
CA SER A 66 5.62 -5.73 -12.71
C SER A 66 4.58 -4.87 -13.42
N THR A 67 4.91 -4.32 -14.59
CA THR A 67 4.01 -3.46 -15.38
C THR A 67 2.98 -4.24 -16.19
N PHE A 68 3.10 -5.57 -16.30
CA PHE A 68 2.02 -6.46 -16.70
C PHE A 68 1.11 -6.80 -15.53
N GLU A 69 1.73 -7.16 -14.39
CA GLU A 69 1.03 -7.57 -13.19
C GLU A 69 0.19 -6.45 -12.57
N GLY A 70 0.68 -5.21 -12.54
CA GLY A 70 -0.05 -4.07 -11.98
C GLY A 70 -1.42 -3.86 -12.66
N PRO A 71 -1.48 -3.76 -13.99
CA PRO A 71 -2.74 -3.74 -14.74
C PRO A 71 -3.61 -4.97 -14.48
N MET A 72 -3.04 -6.17 -14.40
CA MET A 72 -3.80 -7.38 -14.06
C MET A 72 -4.43 -7.29 -12.66
N LEU A 73 -3.69 -6.81 -11.66
CA LEU A 73 -4.16 -6.59 -10.28
C LEU A 73 -5.16 -5.43 -10.16
N SER A 74 -5.25 -4.56 -11.17
CA SER A 74 -6.29 -3.53 -11.27
C SER A 74 -7.62 -4.05 -11.81
N ILE A 75 -7.66 -5.27 -12.35
CA ILE A 75 -8.91 -5.90 -12.77
C ILE A 75 -9.66 -6.33 -11.50
N LYS A 76 -10.89 -5.84 -11.31
CA LYS A 76 -11.67 -6.09 -10.09
C LYS A 76 -11.71 -7.58 -9.69
N SER A 77 -11.95 -8.50 -10.61
CA SER A 77 -12.01 -9.94 -10.31
C SER A 77 -10.69 -10.51 -9.77
N VAL A 78 -9.55 -10.08 -10.31
CA VAL A 78 -8.21 -10.45 -9.83
C VAL A 78 -7.93 -9.77 -8.49
N ASN A 79 -8.26 -8.48 -8.39
CA ASN A 79 -8.10 -7.70 -7.16
C ASN A 79 -8.89 -8.30 -5.99
N ALA A 80 -10.09 -8.83 -6.23
CA ALA A 80 -10.88 -9.50 -5.21
C ALA A 80 -10.08 -10.62 -4.51
N LEU A 81 -9.24 -11.34 -5.26
CA LEU A 81 -8.34 -12.37 -4.72
C LEU A 81 -7.06 -11.77 -4.10
N ALA A 82 -6.39 -10.86 -4.81
CA ALA A 82 -5.04 -10.42 -4.46
C ALA A 82 -5.00 -9.30 -3.39
N HIS A 83 -6.02 -8.45 -3.32
CA HIS A 83 -6.04 -7.32 -2.40
C HIS A 83 -6.03 -7.78 -0.93
N TYR A 84 -5.29 -7.05 -0.10
CA TYR A 84 -4.92 -7.37 1.28
C TYR A 84 -3.99 -8.56 1.48
N THR A 85 -3.72 -9.36 0.45
CA THR A 85 -2.80 -10.50 0.52
C THR A 85 -1.36 -10.09 0.26
N ASP A 86 -0.46 -11.03 0.52
CA ASP A 86 0.96 -10.95 0.21
C ASP A 86 1.26 -10.94 -1.30
N TRP A 87 0.27 -11.18 -2.17
CA TRP A 87 0.44 -10.99 -3.61
C TRP A 87 0.86 -9.55 -3.92
N ILE A 88 0.22 -8.57 -3.31
CA ILE A 88 0.58 -7.15 -3.48
C ILE A 88 2.02 -6.89 -3.00
N ILE A 89 2.46 -7.61 -1.97
CA ILE A 89 3.84 -7.54 -1.47
C ILE A 89 4.83 -8.15 -2.46
N ALA A 90 4.50 -9.28 -3.10
CA ALA A 90 5.35 -9.83 -4.16
C ALA A 90 5.44 -8.85 -5.35
N HIS A 91 4.30 -8.32 -5.81
CA HIS A 91 4.24 -7.33 -6.88
C HIS A 91 5.14 -6.13 -6.63
N VAL A 92 5.04 -5.50 -5.45
CA VAL A 92 5.87 -4.33 -5.13
C VAL A 92 7.35 -4.69 -5.02
N HIS A 93 7.73 -5.89 -4.57
CA HIS A 93 9.14 -6.28 -4.48
C HIS A 93 9.73 -6.67 -5.84
N THR A 94 8.94 -7.26 -6.74
CA THR A 94 9.34 -7.45 -8.15
C THR A 94 9.71 -6.10 -8.78
N GLY A 95 8.91 -5.05 -8.54
CA GLY A 95 9.20 -3.70 -9.04
C GLY A 95 10.33 -3.00 -8.28
N ALA A 96 10.27 -2.97 -6.95
CA ALA A 96 11.21 -2.20 -6.12
C ALA A 96 12.61 -2.81 -6.08
N LEU A 97 12.72 -4.13 -5.91
CA LEU A 97 14.02 -4.79 -5.86
C LEU A 97 14.42 -5.27 -7.25
N GLY A 98 13.54 -6.00 -7.93
CA GLY A 98 13.83 -6.58 -9.25
C GLY A 98 14.08 -5.54 -10.33
N TRP A 99 13.28 -4.47 -10.41
CA TRP A 99 13.52 -3.37 -11.34
C TRP A 99 14.36 -2.26 -10.71
N ASN A 100 13.81 -1.47 -9.78
CA ASN A 100 14.47 -0.24 -9.33
C ASN A 100 15.84 -0.53 -8.70
N GLY A 101 15.93 -1.57 -7.87
CA GLY A 101 17.17 -2.03 -7.25
C GLY A 101 18.22 -2.41 -8.29
N PHE A 102 17.92 -3.37 -9.18
CA PHE A 102 18.86 -3.80 -10.21
C PHE A 102 19.26 -2.67 -11.18
N LEU A 103 18.32 -1.82 -11.59
CA LEU A 103 18.60 -0.67 -12.44
C LEU A 103 19.61 0.27 -11.76
N THR A 104 19.34 0.59 -10.49
CA THR A 104 20.21 1.45 -9.68
C THR A 104 21.58 0.82 -9.46
N PHE A 105 21.65 -0.48 -9.20
CA PHE A 105 22.92 -1.20 -9.09
C PHE A 105 23.72 -1.13 -10.39
N GLY A 106 23.10 -1.43 -11.53
CA GLY A 106 23.74 -1.31 -12.85
C GLY A 106 24.26 0.10 -13.12
N MET A 107 23.43 1.12 -12.85
CA MET A 107 23.82 2.53 -12.99
C MET A 107 25.00 2.89 -12.10
N MET A 108 25.00 2.49 -10.82
CA MET A 108 26.10 2.77 -9.90
C MET A 108 27.41 2.11 -10.35
N TYR A 109 27.37 0.85 -10.80
CA TYR A 109 28.56 0.18 -11.32
C TYR A 109 29.08 0.79 -12.62
N TRP A 110 28.20 1.36 -13.43
CA TRP A 110 28.59 2.06 -14.66
C TRP A 110 29.15 3.46 -14.39
N LEU A 111 28.55 4.18 -13.43
CA LEU A 111 28.92 5.56 -13.07
C LEU A 111 30.18 5.61 -12.22
N ALA A 112 30.35 4.72 -11.24
CA ALA A 112 31.44 4.82 -10.26
C ALA A 112 32.83 4.90 -10.92
N PRO A 113 33.19 4.07 -11.92
CA PRO A 113 34.47 4.21 -12.61
C PRO A 113 34.66 5.54 -13.34
N ARG A 114 33.58 6.11 -13.88
CA ARG A 114 33.58 7.38 -14.63
C ARG A 114 33.69 8.59 -13.72
N LEU A 115 32.96 8.56 -12.60
CA LEU A 115 32.98 9.61 -11.59
C LEU A 115 34.29 9.60 -10.80
N PHE A 116 34.79 8.42 -10.44
CA PHE A 116 36.00 8.27 -9.64
C PHE A 116 37.28 8.11 -10.46
N GLN A 117 37.19 8.15 -11.80
CA GLN A 117 38.31 8.03 -12.74
C GLN A 117 39.25 6.87 -12.40
N THR A 118 38.67 5.72 -12.07
CA THR A 118 39.40 4.54 -11.63
C THR A 118 38.65 3.29 -12.05
N GLU A 119 39.33 2.15 -12.12
CA GLU A 119 38.67 0.89 -12.47
C GLU A 119 37.85 0.34 -11.31
N ILE A 120 36.78 -0.39 -11.65
CA ILE A 120 35.98 -1.08 -10.64
C ILE A 120 36.85 -2.05 -9.83
N HIS A 121 36.67 -2.06 -8.51
CA HIS A 121 37.57 -2.80 -7.62
C HIS A 121 37.67 -4.29 -7.94
N SER A 122 36.54 -4.96 -8.18
CA SER A 122 36.50 -6.38 -8.58
C SER A 122 35.26 -6.73 -9.39
N LYS A 123 35.43 -7.17 -10.64
CA LYS A 123 34.34 -7.66 -11.49
C LYS A 123 33.69 -8.95 -10.96
N GLN A 124 34.47 -9.81 -10.29
CA GLN A 124 33.97 -11.05 -9.69
C GLN A 124 32.96 -10.76 -8.57
N LEU A 125 33.25 -9.76 -7.72
CA LEU A 125 32.32 -9.34 -6.66
C LEU A 125 31.04 -8.71 -7.23
N VAL A 126 31.12 -8.00 -8.36
CA VAL A 126 29.93 -7.50 -9.06
C VAL A 126 29.07 -8.67 -9.57
N ASN A 127 29.69 -9.70 -10.15
CA ASN A 127 28.98 -10.89 -10.63
C ASN A 127 28.40 -11.72 -9.47
N LEU A 128 29.10 -11.83 -8.34
CA LEU A 128 28.57 -12.47 -7.13
C LEU A 128 27.39 -11.70 -6.56
N HIS A 129 27.48 -10.36 -6.49
CA HIS A 129 26.36 -9.50 -6.10
C HIS A 129 25.15 -9.74 -7.02
N PHE A 130 25.36 -9.75 -8.34
CA PHE A 130 24.30 -10.04 -9.31
C PHE A 130 23.58 -11.34 -8.98
N TRP A 131 24.31 -12.46 -8.86
CA TRP A 131 23.69 -13.76 -8.61
C TRP A 131 23.00 -13.84 -7.24
N LEU A 132 23.61 -13.30 -6.18
CA LEU A 132 22.98 -13.27 -4.86
C LEU A 132 21.69 -12.45 -4.86
N ALA A 133 21.70 -11.28 -5.52
CA ALA A 133 20.50 -10.47 -5.66
C ALA A 133 19.44 -11.17 -6.51
N THR A 134 19.82 -11.84 -7.61
CA THR A 134 18.88 -12.50 -8.53
C THR A 134 18.23 -13.71 -7.87
N PHE A 135 19.01 -14.61 -7.27
CA PHE A 135 18.45 -15.74 -6.54
C PHE A 135 17.68 -15.28 -5.30
N GLY A 136 18.18 -14.25 -4.61
CA GLY A 136 17.52 -13.66 -3.45
C GLY A 136 16.11 -13.15 -3.79
N ILE A 137 15.99 -12.33 -4.85
CA ILE A 137 14.69 -11.81 -5.26
C ILE A 137 13.76 -12.90 -5.80
N LEU A 138 14.28 -13.87 -6.57
CA LEU A 138 13.46 -14.98 -7.09
C LEU A 138 12.87 -15.82 -5.96
N LEU A 139 13.68 -16.22 -4.98
CA LEU A 139 13.19 -16.96 -3.80
C LEU A 139 12.16 -16.15 -3.03
N TYR A 140 12.40 -14.84 -2.87
CA TYR A 140 11.49 -13.95 -2.19
C TYR A 140 10.12 -13.88 -2.88
N VAL A 141 10.09 -13.54 -4.17
CA VAL A 141 8.82 -13.29 -4.88
C VAL A 141 8.03 -14.58 -5.09
N VAL A 142 8.69 -15.71 -5.41
CA VAL A 142 7.99 -17.00 -5.58
C VAL A 142 7.31 -17.44 -4.29
N ALA A 143 8.01 -17.31 -3.15
CA ALA A 143 7.44 -17.65 -1.85
C ALA A 143 6.24 -16.76 -1.50
N ILE A 144 6.33 -15.46 -1.79
CA ILE A 144 5.32 -14.48 -1.40
C ILE A 144 4.14 -14.42 -2.38
N TYR A 145 4.34 -14.74 -3.65
CA TYR A 145 3.23 -15.05 -4.57
C TYR A 145 2.46 -16.27 -4.09
N SER A 146 3.17 -17.34 -3.70
CA SER A 146 2.54 -18.54 -3.15
C SER A 146 1.76 -18.23 -1.86
N ALA A 147 2.30 -17.35 -1.01
CA ALA A 147 1.63 -16.89 0.20
C ALA A 147 0.36 -16.09 -0.13
N GLY A 148 0.45 -15.13 -1.05
CA GLY A 148 -0.68 -14.31 -1.49
C GLY A 148 -1.81 -15.13 -2.10
N ALA A 149 -1.48 -16.04 -3.01
CA ALA A 149 -2.46 -16.95 -3.60
C ALA A 149 -3.11 -17.85 -2.55
N THR A 150 -2.32 -18.40 -1.61
CA THR A 150 -2.83 -19.22 -0.51
C THR A 150 -3.78 -18.43 0.37
N GLN A 151 -3.43 -17.20 0.76
CA GLN A 151 -4.31 -16.31 1.53
C GLN A 151 -5.63 -16.07 0.80
N GLY A 152 -5.55 -15.60 -0.45
CA GLY A 152 -6.74 -15.25 -1.24
C GLY A 152 -7.68 -16.45 -1.42
N LEU A 153 -7.13 -17.63 -1.68
CA LEU A 153 -7.89 -18.87 -1.86
C LEU A 153 -8.49 -19.39 -0.55
N MET A 154 -7.73 -19.42 0.54
CA MET A 154 -8.24 -19.86 1.85
C MET A 154 -9.33 -18.92 2.37
N TRP A 155 -9.17 -17.61 2.23
CA TRP A 155 -10.14 -16.65 2.74
C TRP A 155 -11.51 -16.74 2.06
N ARG A 156 -11.55 -17.16 0.79
CA ARG A 156 -12.78 -17.30 0.00
C ARG A 156 -13.36 -18.71 -0.05
N ALA A 157 -12.69 -19.68 0.53
CA ALA A 157 -13.11 -21.07 0.45
C ALA A 157 -14.39 -21.30 1.28
N PHE A 158 -15.40 -21.85 0.63
CA PHE A 158 -16.63 -22.33 1.26
C PHE A 158 -16.68 -23.86 1.20
N ASP A 159 -17.23 -24.48 2.23
CA ASP A 159 -17.53 -25.90 2.26
C ASP A 159 -18.84 -26.22 1.53
N GLU A 160 -19.18 -27.50 1.42
CA GLU A 160 -20.40 -27.98 0.76
C GLU A 160 -21.69 -27.49 1.44
N THR A 161 -21.60 -27.04 2.70
CA THR A 161 -22.73 -26.50 3.47
C THR A 161 -22.91 -24.99 3.27
N GLY A 162 -22.04 -24.36 2.48
CA GLY A 162 -22.05 -22.91 2.24
C GLY A 162 -21.46 -22.10 3.38
N ARG A 163 -20.67 -22.70 4.28
CA ARG A 163 -19.92 -22.02 5.35
C ARG A 163 -18.46 -21.85 4.99
N LEU A 164 -17.79 -20.89 5.62
CA LEU A 164 -16.35 -20.69 5.40
C LEU A 164 -15.56 -21.93 5.83
N GLN A 165 -14.75 -22.48 4.91
CA GLN A 165 -13.92 -23.64 5.18
C GLN A 165 -12.84 -23.36 6.24
N TYR A 166 -12.31 -22.14 6.25
CA TYR A 166 -11.29 -21.67 7.20
C TYR A 166 -11.81 -20.43 7.94
N PRO A 167 -12.70 -20.58 8.93
CA PRO A 167 -13.33 -19.43 9.61
C PRO A 167 -12.34 -18.67 10.51
N ASP A 168 -11.36 -19.36 11.09
CA ASP A 168 -10.35 -18.74 11.93
C ASP A 168 -9.17 -18.20 11.11
N PHE A 169 -8.92 -16.89 11.23
CA PHE A 169 -7.86 -16.23 10.47
C PHE A 169 -6.46 -16.83 10.74
N VAL A 170 -6.24 -17.33 11.97
CA VAL A 170 -4.96 -17.90 12.40
C VAL A 170 -4.58 -19.15 11.61
N GLU A 171 -5.54 -19.92 11.10
CA GLU A 171 -5.28 -21.10 10.28
C GLU A 171 -4.52 -20.74 9.01
N THR A 172 -4.97 -19.66 8.34
CA THR A 172 -4.29 -19.15 7.15
C THR A 172 -2.88 -18.71 7.53
N VAL A 173 -2.72 -17.93 8.59
CA VAL A 173 -1.40 -17.46 9.04
C VAL A 173 -0.42 -18.61 9.25
N MET A 174 -0.84 -19.68 9.92
CA MET A 174 0.00 -20.84 10.16
C MET A 174 0.42 -21.56 8.88
N ARG A 175 -0.43 -21.54 7.85
CA ARG A 175 -0.10 -22.11 6.53
C ARG A 175 0.98 -21.32 5.79
N LEU A 176 1.13 -20.03 6.08
CA LEU A 176 2.08 -19.11 5.42
C LEU A 176 3.46 -19.09 6.08
N ILE A 177 3.59 -19.49 7.35
CA ILE A 177 4.87 -19.44 8.09
C ILE A 177 6.05 -20.04 7.29
N PRO A 178 5.93 -21.21 6.63
CA PRO A 178 7.04 -21.74 5.83
C PRO A 178 7.45 -20.81 4.68
N MET A 179 6.49 -20.14 4.03
CA MET A 179 6.75 -19.21 2.93
C MET A 179 7.45 -17.94 3.43
N TYR A 180 7.13 -17.50 4.65
CA TYR A 180 7.83 -16.38 5.29
C TYR A 180 9.29 -16.71 5.61
N TRP A 181 9.61 -17.95 5.98
CA TRP A 181 11.00 -18.36 6.14
C TRP A 181 11.78 -18.33 4.82
N VAL A 182 11.17 -18.80 3.72
CA VAL A 182 11.80 -18.69 2.39
C VAL A 182 12.01 -17.22 1.99
N ARG A 183 11.04 -16.35 2.30
CA ARG A 183 11.18 -14.90 2.12
C ARG A 183 12.37 -14.33 2.91
N VAL A 184 12.56 -14.73 4.17
CA VAL A 184 13.71 -14.30 4.98
C VAL A 184 15.01 -14.72 4.32
N VAL A 185 15.13 -15.99 3.88
CA VAL A 185 16.32 -16.48 3.17
C VAL A 185 16.59 -15.67 1.90
N GLY A 186 15.57 -15.46 1.06
CA GLY A 186 15.71 -14.67 -0.17
C GLY A 186 16.12 -13.22 0.09
N GLY A 187 15.48 -12.58 1.08
CA GLY A 187 15.82 -11.21 1.49
C GLY A 187 17.24 -11.08 2.06
N SER A 188 17.68 -12.05 2.87
CA SER A 188 19.04 -12.08 3.39
C SER A 188 20.09 -12.24 2.30
N LEU A 189 19.84 -13.07 1.27
CA LEU A 189 20.73 -13.18 0.10
C LEU A 189 20.84 -11.84 -0.64
N TYR A 190 19.71 -11.16 -0.86
CA TYR A 190 19.68 -9.85 -1.52
C TYR A 190 20.46 -8.80 -0.73
N ILE A 191 20.24 -8.71 0.59
CA ILE A 191 20.96 -7.77 1.47
C ILE A 191 22.46 -8.10 1.49
N THR A 192 22.83 -9.38 1.54
CA THR A 192 24.24 -9.80 1.48
C THR A 192 24.88 -9.34 0.17
N GLY A 193 24.19 -9.53 -0.95
CA GLY A 193 24.61 -9.00 -2.24
C GLY A 193 24.81 -7.48 -2.22
N MET A 194 23.84 -6.74 -1.66
CA MET A 194 23.92 -5.29 -1.54
C MET A 194 25.13 -4.84 -0.69
N CYS A 195 25.40 -5.50 0.43
CA CYS A 195 26.58 -5.23 1.26
C CYS A 195 27.89 -5.46 0.50
N LEU A 196 27.98 -6.54 -0.30
CA LEU A 196 29.14 -6.77 -1.18
C LEU A 196 29.28 -5.66 -2.23
N GLY A 197 28.16 -5.16 -2.77
CA GLY A 197 28.18 -4.07 -3.72
C GLY A 197 28.62 -2.75 -3.12
N ILE A 198 28.13 -2.41 -1.93
CA ILE A 198 28.58 -1.24 -1.17
C ILE A 198 30.08 -1.33 -0.91
N TYR A 199 30.57 -2.50 -0.47
CA TYR A 199 31.99 -2.73 -0.25
C TYR A 199 32.81 -2.54 -1.54
N ASN A 200 32.35 -3.08 -2.67
CA ASN A 200 33.03 -2.95 -3.96
C ASN A 200 33.10 -1.48 -4.41
N LEU A 201 31.99 -0.75 -4.32
CA LEU A 201 31.92 0.67 -4.65
C LEU A 201 32.80 1.51 -3.72
N TYR A 202 32.82 1.22 -2.42
CA TYR A 202 33.71 1.88 -1.46
C TYR A 202 35.18 1.65 -1.80
N ARG A 203 35.58 0.40 -2.09
CA ARG A 203 36.95 0.08 -2.49
C ARG A 203 37.33 0.70 -3.85
N THR A 204 36.36 0.91 -4.74
CA THR A 204 36.55 1.63 -6.00
C THR A 204 36.81 3.10 -5.72
N TRP A 205 35.96 3.74 -4.93
CA TRP A 205 36.15 5.13 -4.49
C TRP A 205 37.47 5.34 -3.73
N ALA A 206 37.90 4.39 -2.91
CA ALA A 206 39.17 4.47 -2.19
C ALA A 206 40.41 4.40 -3.11
N LYS A 207 40.26 3.87 -4.34
CA LYS A 207 41.32 3.80 -5.36
C LYS A 207 41.34 5.02 -6.30
N ARG A 208 40.50 6.02 -6.06
CA ARG A 208 40.44 7.23 -6.89
C ARG A 208 41.78 8.00 -6.86
N PRO A 209 42.16 8.69 -7.94
CA PRO A 209 43.28 9.63 -7.90
C PRO A 209 42.96 10.81 -6.97
N ALA A 210 43.99 11.44 -6.42
CA ALA A 210 43.82 12.62 -5.56
C ALA A 210 43.31 13.85 -6.33
N THR A 211 43.66 13.93 -7.61
CA THR A 211 43.26 14.99 -8.54
C THR A 211 42.46 14.38 -9.69
N TYR A 212 41.29 14.95 -9.95
CA TYR A 212 40.44 14.55 -11.06
C TYR A 212 40.77 15.33 -12.32
N GLU A 213 40.79 14.65 -13.45
CA GLU A 213 40.73 15.30 -14.74
C GLU A 213 39.33 15.91 -14.90
N VAL A 214 39.22 17.15 -15.37
CA VAL A 214 37.92 17.74 -15.70
C VAL A 214 37.76 17.62 -17.22
N PRO A 215 37.12 16.56 -17.74
CA PRO A 215 36.91 16.45 -19.17
C PRO A 215 36.01 17.60 -19.62
N VAL A 216 36.53 18.47 -20.49
CA VAL A 216 35.74 19.52 -21.14
C VAL A 216 34.88 18.85 -22.21
N VAL A 217 33.64 18.50 -21.84
CA VAL A 217 32.65 17.96 -22.78
C VAL A 217 32.08 19.13 -23.58
N GLN A 218 32.60 19.35 -24.78
CA GLN A 218 31.96 20.26 -25.74
C GLN A 218 30.78 19.54 -26.39
N ALA A 219 29.57 19.99 -26.10
CA ALA A 219 28.40 19.57 -26.84
C ALA A 219 28.45 20.18 -28.25
N ALA A 220 28.03 19.41 -29.26
CA ALA A 220 27.81 19.97 -30.58
C ALA A 220 26.81 21.13 -30.48
N PRO A 221 27.02 22.25 -31.21
CA PRO A 221 26.06 23.34 -31.23
C PRO A 221 24.70 22.79 -31.68
N LEU A 222 23.62 23.19 -31.00
CA LEU A 222 22.26 22.84 -31.41
C LEU A 222 22.06 23.32 -32.86
N SER A 223 21.92 22.40 -33.81
CA SER A 223 21.57 22.77 -35.17
C SER A 223 20.13 23.31 -35.17
N ALA A 224 19.90 24.43 -35.85
CA ALA A 224 18.56 25.00 -35.99
C ALA A 224 17.66 24.15 -36.92
N HIS A 225 18.24 23.19 -37.64
CA HIS A 225 17.58 22.32 -38.60
C HIS A 225 17.82 20.85 -38.25
N ASP A 226 16.74 20.08 -38.22
CA ASP A 226 16.79 18.62 -38.29
C ASP A 226 17.40 18.23 -39.64
N GLU A 227 18.58 17.61 -39.64
CA GLU A 227 19.24 17.10 -40.87
C GLU A 227 18.48 15.93 -41.50
N HIS A 228 17.51 15.35 -40.79
CA HIS A 228 16.68 14.29 -41.32
C HIS A 228 15.54 14.89 -42.14
N GLU A 229 15.77 15.00 -43.45
CA GLU A 229 14.73 15.32 -44.43
C GLU A 229 13.64 14.23 -44.38
N HIS A 230 12.51 14.56 -43.73
CA HIS A 230 11.40 13.63 -43.57
C HIS A 230 10.55 13.66 -44.84
N THR A 231 10.63 12.59 -45.63
CA THR A 231 9.64 12.35 -46.68
C THR A 231 8.26 12.21 -46.02
N PRO A 232 7.29 13.09 -46.32
CA PRO A 232 5.94 12.92 -45.82
C PRO A 232 5.43 11.56 -46.28
N ALA A 233 4.82 10.77 -45.39
CA ALA A 233 4.15 9.54 -45.81
C ALA A 233 3.15 9.89 -46.94
N ALA A 234 3.41 9.40 -48.15
CA ALA A 234 2.49 9.57 -49.27
C ALA A 234 1.20 8.80 -48.95
N GLY A 235 0.05 9.48 -48.93
CA GLY A 235 -1.22 8.84 -48.61
C GLY A 235 -2.30 9.79 -48.09
N SER A 236 -3.42 9.20 -47.68
CA SER A 236 -4.59 9.91 -47.13
C SER A 236 -4.25 10.71 -45.87
N VAL A 237 -5.12 11.65 -45.50
CA VAL A 237 -5.00 12.41 -44.23
C VAL A 237 -4.84 11.46 -43.03
N TRP A 238 -5.55 10.33 -43.06
CA TRP A 238 -5.44 9.29 -42.04
C TRP A 238 -4.04 8.65 -41.99
N ALA A 239 -3.45 8.32 -43.13
CA ALA A 239 -2.09 7.78 -43.21
C ALA A 239 -1.02 8.78 -42.73
N ARG A 240 -1.21 10.08 -43.00
CA ARG A 240 -0.32 11.15 -42.51
C ARG A 240 -0.45 11.37 -41.01
N PHE A 241 -1.66 11.24 -40.46
CA PHE A 241 -1.92 11.35 -39.03
C PHE A 241 -1.38 10.16 -38.24
N THR A 242 -1.60 8.92 -38.71
CA THR A 242 -1.10 7.69 -38.08
C THR A 242 0.40 7.49 -38.20
N ALA A 243 1.05 8.20 -39.12
CA ALA A 243 2.50 8.24 -39.20
C ALA A 243 3.14 9.02 -38.02
N MET A 244 2.35 9.68 -37.17
CA MET A 244 2.75 10.31 -35.90
C MET A 244 3.84 11.40 -35.99
N TYR A 245 4.29 11.80 -37.19
CA TYR A 245 5.30 12.84 -37.37
C TYR A 245 4.95 14.21 -36.78
N TRP A 246 3.67 14.47 -36.53
CA TRP A 246 3.20 15.72 -35.94
C TRP A 246 3.69 15.93 -34.50
N HIS A 247 3.92 14.87 -33.72
CA HIS A 247 4.40 15.00 -32.34
C HIS A 247 5.88 15.41 -32.27
N ARG A 248 6.68 15.12 -33.31
CA ARG A 248 8.12 15.44 -33.34
C ARG A 248 8.40 16.92 -33.24
N ARG A 249 7.53 17.73 -33.84
CA ARG A 249 7.60 19.19 -33.72
C ARG A 249 7.45 19.65 -32.26
N TRP A 250 6.65 18.94 -31.47
CA TRP A 250 6.48 19.22 -30.04
C TRP A 250 7.62 18.64 -29.21
N GLU A 251 8.12 17.44 -29.55
CA GLU A 251 9.30 16.81 -28.92
C GLU A 251 10.57 17.64 -29.12
N GLY A 252 10.72 18.30 -30.28
CA GLY A 252 11.81 19.23 -30.57
C GLY A 252 11.74 20.55 -29.78
N MET A 253 10.65 20.81 -29.07
CA MET A 253 10.44 22.01 -28.25
C MET A 253 10.34 21.63 -26.75
N PRO A 254 11.45 21.19 -26.11
CA PRO A 254 11.40 20.58 -24.78
C PRO A 254 10.83 21.51 -23.70
N LEU A 255 11.13 22.83 -23.76
CA LEU A 255 10.58 23.80 -22.81
C LEU A 255 9.06 23.96 -22.96
N PHE A 256 8.57 24.10 -24.20
CA PHE A 256 7.14 24.25 -24.46
C PHE A 256 6.37 22.99 -24.05
N PHE A 257 6.89 21.81 -24.42
CA PHE A 257 6.27 20.54 -24.05
C PHE A 257 6.23 20.35 -22.52
N SER A 258 7.30 20.74 -21.82
CA SER A 258 7.36 20.69 -20.35
C SER A 258 6.32 21.62 -19.71
N VAL A 259 6.18 22.85 -20.22
CA VAL A 259 5.17 23.80 -19.72
C VAL A 259 3.76 23.29 -19.97
N MET A 260 3.47 22.76 -21.17
CA MET A 260 2.16 22.19 -21.49
C MET A 260 1.83 20.99 -20.63
N THR A 261 2.80 20.11 -20.39
CA THR A 261 2.62 18.97 -19.48
C THR A 261 2.34 19.46 -18.05
N ALA A 262 3.08 20.46 -17.56
CA ALA A 262 2.85 21.03 -16.23
C ALA A 262 1.45 21.65 -16.11
N VAL A 263 1.02 22.44 -17.10
CA VAL A 263 -0.32 23.02 -17.14
C VAL A 263 -1.40 21.94 -17.16
N ALA A 264 -1.24 20.91 -18.00
CA ALA A 264 -2.19 19.80 -18.07
C ALA A 264 -2.32 19.05 -16.74
N VAL A 265 -1.19 18.77 -16.08
CA VAL A 265 -1.17 18.14 -14.75
C VAL A 265 -1.83 19.02 -13.70
N ILE A 266 -1.55 20.33 -13.68
CA ILE A 266 -2.16 21.28 -12.74
C ILE A 266 -3.66 21.34 -12.96
N VAL A 267 -4.10 21.53 -14.20
CA VAL A 267 -5.53 21.62 -14.53
C VAL A 267 -6.25 20.33 -14.16
N ALA A 268 -5.73 19.16 -14.57
CA ALA A 268 -6.30 17.87 -14.20
C ALA A 268 -6.39 17.69 -12.68
N SER A 269 -5.31 18.03 -11.96
CA SER A 269 -5.28 17.95 -10.49
C SER A 269 -6.31 18.86 -9.84
N LEU A 270 -6.47 20.11 -10.31
CA LEU A 270 -7.46 21.05 -9.80
C LEU A 270 -8.89 20.56 -10.08
N PHE A 271 -9.14 20.01 -11.27
CA PHE A 271 -10.44 19.43 -11.61
C PHE A 271 -10.80 18.22 -10.74
N GLU A 272 -9.83 17.43 -10.29
CA GLU A 272 -10.05 16.31 -9.36
C GLU A 272 -10.21 16.78 -7.90
N ILE A 273 -9.37 17.71 -7.46
CA ILE A 273 -9.28 18.15 -6.05
C ILE A 273 -10.44 19.07 -5.68
N ILE A 274 -10.70 20.11 -6.48
CA ILE A 274 -11.64 21.19 -6.13
C ILE A 274 -13.06 20.65 -5.83
N PRO A 275 -13.68 19.80 -6.69
CA PRO A 275 -15.01 19.29 -6.42
C PRO A 275 -15.08 18.42 -5.16
N THR A 276 -14.01 17.69 -4.86
CA THR A 276 -13.94 16.78 -3.70
C THR A 276 -13.94 17.56 -2.38
N PHE A 277 -13.31 18.73 -2.32
CA PHE A 277 -13.28 19.57 -1.11
C PHE A 277 -14.48 20.52 -0.99
N LEU A 278 -15.01 21.04 -2.11
CA LEU A 278 -16.06 22.06 -2.08
C LEU A 278 -17.48 21.49 -2.02
N ILE A 279 -17.71 20.29 -2.56
CA ILE A 279 -19.05 19.72 -2.68
C ILE A 279 -19.31 18.75 -1.52
N LYS A 280 -19.75 19.29 -0.37
CA LYS A 280 -20.02 18.50 0.85
C LYS A 280 -21.06 17.38 0.65
N SER A 281 -21.97 17.53 -0.31
CA SER A 281 -22.95 16.49 -0.66
C SER A 281 -22.32 15.23 -1.26
N ASN A 282 -21.06 15.29 -1.72
CA ASN A 282 -20.33 14.14 -2.23
C ASN A 282 -19.81 13.22 -1.11
N VAL A 283 -19.83 13.67 0.14
CA VAL A 283 -19.44 12.87 1.31
C VAL A 283 -20.72 12.31 1.95
N PRO A 284 -21.07 11.03 1.69
CA PRO A 284 -22.25 10.44 2.30
C PRO A 284 -22.04 10.37 3.81
N THR A 285 -22.96 10.95 4.59
CA THR A 285 -22.98 10.85 6.05
C THR A 285 -24.03 9.83 6.47
N ILE A 286 -23.77 9.14 7.58
CA ILE A 286 -24.73 8.22 8.20
C ILE A 286 -25.15 8.85 9.52
N ALA A 287 -26.45 9.10 9.70
CA ALA A 287 -26.96 9.86 10.86
C ALA A 287 -26.60 9.24 12.23
N SER A 288 -26.44 7.91 12.27
CA SER A 288 -26.06 7.18 13.47
C SER A 288 -24.57 7.24 13.80
N VAL A 289 -23.71 7.62 12.85
CA VAL A 289 -22.27 7.75 13.08
C VAL A 289 -22.03 9.05 13.84
N LYS A 290 -21.37 8.93 15.00
CA LYS A 290 -21.02 10.05 15.88
C LYS A 290 -19.50 10.22 15.98
N PRO A 291 -19.00 11.43 16.26
CA PRO A 291 -17.60 11.63 16.60
C PRO A 291 -17.17 10.70 17.72
N TYR A 292 -15.89 10.30 17.71
CA TYR A 292 -15.31 9.56 18.82
C TYR A 292 -15.43 10.33 20.12
N THR A 293 -15.65 9.64 21.24
CA THR A 293 -15.49 10.27 22.54
C THR A 293 -14.02 10.67 22.76
N PRO A 294 -13.73 11.60 23.70
CA PRO A 294 -12.35 11.96 24.01
C PRO A 294 -11.44 10.76 24.34
N LEU A 295 -11.94 9.74 25.05
CA LEU A 295 -11.18 8.54 25.37
C LEU A 295 -10.98 7.64 24.14
N GLU A 296 -12.01 7.47 23.30
CA GLU A 296 -11.93 6.70 22.06
C GLU A 296 -10.93 7.33 21.09
N LEU A 297 -10.89 8.67 21.01
CA LEU A 297 -9.90 9.39 20.20
C LEU A 297 -8.48 9.16 20.72
N ALA A 298 -8.28 9.14 22.05
CA ALA A 298 -6.99 8.80 22.64
C ALA A 298 -6.59 7.34 22.33
N GLY A 299 -7.54 6.40 22.43
CA GLY A 299 -7.34 5.00 22.07
C GLY A 299 -6.98 4.79 20.60
N ARG A 300 -7.60 5.56 19.71
CA ARG A 300 -7.27 5.61 18.29
C ARG A 300 -5.85 6.11 18.04
N ASN A 301 -5.43 7.16 18.75
CA ASN A 301 -4.06 7.67 18.63
C ASN A 301 -3.04 6.63 19.12
N ILE A 302 -3.36 5.87 20.17
CA ILE A 302 -2.55 4.72 20.60
C ILE A 302 -2.53 3.64 19.52
N TYR A 303 -3.68 3.27 18.95
CA TYR A 303 -3.78 2.30 17.85
C TYR A 303 -2.90 2.69 16.64
N GLN A 304 -2.83 3.98 16.32
CA GLN A 304 -1.93 4.50 15.30
C GLN A 304 -0.46 4.45 15.72
N ARG A 305 -0.13 4.89 16.94
CA ARG A 305 1.23 4.90 17.49
C ARG A 305 1.85 3.50 17.53
N GLU A 306 1.06 2.50 17.92
CA GLU A 306 1.49 1.10 18.00
C GLU A 306 1.50 0.40 16.61
N GLY A 307 1.06 1.10 15.55
CA GLY A 307 1.11 0.61 14.17
C GLY A 307 0.10 -0.51 13.86
N CYS A 308 -0.97 -0.64 14.63
CA CYS A 308 -1.95 -1.73 14.50
C CYS A 308 -2.62 -1.77 13.11
N PHE A 309 -2.81 -0.61 12.48
CA PHE A 309 -3.36 -0.47 11.13
C PHE A 309 -2.52 -1.13 10.02
N ASN A 310 -1.24 -1.44 10.28
CA ASN A 310 -0.40 -2.16 9.33
C ASN A 310 -0.75 -3.65 9.24
N CYS A 311 -1.38 -4.20 10.28
CA CYS A 311 -1.74 -5.61 10.37
C CYS A 311 -3.25 -5.83 10.17
N HIS A 312 -4.05 -4.90 10.67
CA HIS A 312 -5.50 -4.96 10.68
C HIS A 312 -6.07 -3.90 9.76
N SER A 313 -6.76 -4.34 8.71
CA SER A 313 -7.60 -3.44 7.95
C SER A 313 -8.82 -3.04 8.78
N GLN A 314 -9.34 -1.85 8.49
CA GLN A 314 -10.62 -1.36 8.99
C GLN A 314 -11.55 -1.09 7.80
N MET A 315 -11.65 -2.09 6.93
CA MET A 315 -12.35 -2.00 5.65
C MET A 315 -12.78 -3.40 5.23
N ILE A 316 -14.04 -3.74 5.49
CA ILE A 316 -14.66 -4.98 5.04
C ILE A 316 -15.22 -4.76 3.64
N ARG A 317 -14.81 -5.59 2.70
CA ARG A 317 -15.23 -5.50 1.30
C ARG A 317 -16.62 -6.13 1.12
N PRO A 318 -17.47 -5.66 0.18
CA PRO A 318 -18.75 -6.27 -0.16
C PRO A 318 -18.56 -7.56 -0.97
N LEU A 319 -17.86 -8.52 -0.39
CA LEU A 319 -17.56 -9.84 -0.94
C LEU A 319 -18.10 -10.87 0.05
N THR A 320 -18.83 -11.87 -0.43
CA THR A 320 -19.59 -12.80 0.42
C THR A 320 -18.73 -13.46 1.50
N TYR A 321 -17.50 -13.86 1.17
CA TYR A 321 -16.58 -14.48 2.12
C TYR A 321 -15.99 -13.53 3.17
N GLU A 322 -16.02 -12.23 2.91
CA GLU A 322 -15.66 -11.23 3.94
C GLU A 322 -16.84 -10.92 4.83
N THR A 323 -18.02 -10.73 4.24
CA THR A 323 -19.21 -10.40 5.02
C THR A 323 -19.65 -11.55 5.92
N GLU A 324 -19.48 -12.79 5.47
CA GLU A 324 -19.70 -13.98 6.30
C GLU A 324 -18.71 -14.06 7.48
N ARG A 325 -17.47 -13.63 7.28
CA ARG A 325 -16.40 -13.71 8.30
C ARG A 325 -16.48 -12.59 9.34
N TYR A 326 -16.71 -11.37 8.89
CA TYR A 326 -16.54 -10.17 9.70
C TYR A 326 -17.87 -9.43 9.97
N GLY A 327 -18.93 -9.73 9.23
CA GLY A 327 -20.21 -9.03 9.27
C GLY A 327 -20.37 -8.02 8.14
N ASP A 328 -21.33 -7.10 8.28
CA ASP A 328 -21.73 -6.17 7.21
C ASP A 328 -20.55 -5.34 6.65
N TYR A 329 -20.53 -5.11 5.34
CA TYR A 329 -19.44 -4.43 4.64
C TYR A 329 -19.31 -2.96 5.06
N SER A 330 -18.13 -2.37 4.87
CA SER A 330 -17.83 -0.99 5.24
C SER A 330 -18.45 0.02 4.27
N LYS A 331 -19.19 0.99 4.80
CA LYS A 331 -19.85 2.07 4.04
C LYS A 331 -19.05 3.37 4.12
N PRO A 332 -19.03 4.21 3.08
CA PRO A 332 -18.24 5.45 3.06
C PRO A 332 -18.53 6.45 4.17
N GLY A 333 -19.76 6.50 4.70
CA GLY A 333 -20.09 7.39 5.80
C GLY A 333 -19.64 6.93 7.19
N GLU A 334 -19.10 5.71 7.34
CA GLU A 334 -18.64 5.19 8.64
C GLU A 334 -17.35 5.85 9.12
N SER A 335 -16.48 6.22 8.18
CA SER A 335 -15.18 6.83 8.50
C SER A 335 -15.22 8.37 8.39
N VAL A 336 -16.39 9.00 8.36
CA VAL A 336 -16.49 10.46 8.08
C VAL A 336 -15.75 11.35 9.09
N TYR A 337 -15.54 10.86 10.32
CA TYR A 337 -14.79 11.56 11.37
C TYR A 337 -13.38 11.00 11.58
N GLU A 338 -12.90 10.15 10.67
CA GLU A 338 -11.56 9.56 10.71
C GLU A 338 -10.53 10.45 10.03
N HIS A 339 -9.60 11.01 10.81
CA HIS A 339 -8.52 11.85 10.30
C HIS A 339 -7.17 11.44 10.91
N PRO A 340 -6.23 10.89 10.11
CA PRO A 340 -6.40 10.37 8.75
C PRO A 340 -7.18 9.05 8.73
N PHE A 341 -7.73 8.64 7.58
CA PHE A 341 -8.34 7.31 7.44
C PHE A 341 -7.34 6.18 7.78
N LEU A 342 -7.79 5.19 8.55
CA LEU A 342 -6.98 4.03 8.97
C LEU A 342 -7.25 2.78 8.12
N TRP A 343 -7.55 2.98 6.83
CA TRP A 343 -7.77 1.89 5.88
C TRP A 343 -6.44 1.19 5.56
N GLY A 344 -6.15 0.10 6.28
CA GLY A 344 -4.99 -0.74 6.00
C GLY A 344 -5.00 -1.29 4.58
N SER A 345 -3.83 -1.45 3.97
CA SER A 345 -3.63 -1.98 2.60
C SER A 345 -3.21 -3.45 2.57
N ARG A 346 -3.06 -4.09 3.74
CA ARG A 346 -2.65 -5.49 3.94
C ARG A 346 -3.36 -6.07 5.16
N ARG A 347 -3.58 -7.39 5.16
CA ARG A 347 -4.07 -8.14 6.33
C ARG A 347 -3.07 -9.19 6.75
N ILE A 348 -2.48 -8.98 7.93
CA ILE A 348 -1.67 -9.96 8.68
C ILE A 348 -2.46 -10.49 9.88
N GLY A 349 -3.43 -9.70 10.36
CA GLY A 349 -4.49 -10.12 11.27
C GLY A 349 -5.88 -9.96 10.61
N PRO A 350 -6.95 -10.36 11.34
CA PRO A 350 -8.32 -10.15 10.88
C PRO A 350 -8.67 -8.67 10.73
N ASP A 351 -9.71 -8.37 9.96
CA ASP A 351 -10.27 -7.00 9.91
C ASP A 351 -10.98 -6.66 11.23
N LEU A 352 -10.87 -5.40 11.67
CA LEU A 352 -11.40 -4.94 12.96
C LEU A 352 -12.60 -4.00 12.84
N ALA A 353 -13.10 -3.71 11.64
CA ALA A 353 -14.18 -2.73 11.44
C ALA A 353 -15.51 -3.09 12.15
N ARG A 354 -15.66 -4.33 12.63
CA ARG A 354 -16.82 -4.85 13.37
C ARG A 354 -16.46 -5.50 14.70
N GLU A 355 -15.27 -5.19 15.22
CA GLU A 355 -14.76 -5.76 16.48
C GLU A 355 -15.61 -5.35 17.69
N GLY A 356 -16.23 -4.16 17.65
CA GLY A 356 -16.99 -3.60 18.75
C GLY A 356 -18.14 -4.50 19.24
N GLY A 357 -18.08 -4.83 20.54
CA GLY A 357 -19.01 -5.70 21.24
C GLY A 357 -18.91 -7.19 20.86
N LYS A 358 -17.87 -7.61 20.13
CA LYS A 358 -17.61 -9.02 19.81
C LYS A 358 -17.03 -9.77 21.00
N TYR A 359 -16.14 -9.11 21.75
CA TYR A 359 -15.52 -9.65 22.96
C TYR A 359 -15.70 -8.68 24.15
N PRO A 360 -15.67 -9.17 25.40
CA PRO A 360 -15.69 -8.31 26.59
C PRO A 360 -14.42 -7.44 26.70
N ASP A 361 -14.47 -6.34 27.46
CA ASP A 361 -13.33 -5.45 27.67
C ASP A 361 -12.09 -6.19 28.21
N LEU A 362 -12.29 -7.11 29.16
CA LEU A 362 -11.22 -7.94 29.71
C LEU A 362 -10.52 -8.83 28.65
N TRP A 363 -11.25 -9.24 27.61
CA TRP A 363 -10.65 -10.01 26.52
C TRP A 363 -9.60 -9.16 25.79
N HIS A 364 -9.89 -7.88 25.51
CA HIS A 364 -8.95 -6.97 24.85
C HIS A 364 -7.70 -6.75 25.71
N VAL A 365 -7.86 -6.60 27.03
CA VAL A 365 -6.73 -6.49 27.97
C VAL A 365 -5.84 -7.73 27.91
N ARG A 366 -6.42 -8.92 28.06
CA ARG A 366 -5.67 -10.20 27.99
C ARG A 366 -5.02 -10.41 26.64
N HIS A 367 -5.74 -10.10 25.56
CA HIS A 367 -5.25 -10.25 24.20
C HIS A 367 -4.06 -9.33 23.92
N MET A 368 -4.10 -8.07 24.36
CA MET A 368 -2.96 -7.15 24.19
C MET A 368 -1.77 -7.54 25.07
N LYS A 369 -2.01 -7.99 26.30
CA LYS A 369 -0.95 -8.46 27.20
C LYS A 369 -0.22 -9.69 26.63
N ASN A 370 -0.99 -10.69 26.20
CA ASN A 370 -0.47 -11.91 25.63
C ASN A 370 -1.47 -12.51 24.64
N PRO A 371 -1.31 -12.23 23.32
CA PRO A 371 -2.24 -12.72 22.30
C PRO A 371 -2.35 -14.25 22.26
N ARG A 372 -1.32 -14.96 22.74
CA ARG A 372 -1.23 -16.42 22.72
C ARG A 372 -2.04 -17.10 23.82
N GLU A 373 -2.45 -16.36 24.86
CA GLU A 373 -3.37 -16.89 25.88
C GLU A 373 -4.79 -17.06 25.32
N VAL A 374 -5.17 -16.17 24.39
CA VAL A 374 -6.49 -16.17 23.78
C VAL A 374 -6.48 -16.96 22.46
N THR A 375 -5.43 -16.76 21.66
CA THR A 375 -5.25 -17.39 20.35
C THR A 375 -3.87 -18.04 20.31
N GLN A 376 -3.78 -19.32 20.69
CA GLN A 376 -2.51 -20.04 20.94
C GLN A 376 -1.43 -19.83 19.87
N LYS A 377 -1.81 -19.80 18.59
CA LYS A 377 -0.89 -19.68 17.44
C LYS A 377 -0.78 -18.25 16.89
N SER A 378 -1.16 -17.24 17.66
CA SER A 378 -1.10 -15.84 17.22
C SER A 378 0.34 -15.39 16.94
N ILE A 379 0.52 -14.75 15.79
CA ILE A 379 1.76 -14.06 15.42
C ILE A 379 1.78 -12.59 15.86
N MET A 380 0.68 -12.10 16.44
CA MET A 380 0.60 -10.73 16.94
C MET A 380 1.66 -10.50 18.04
N PRO A 381 2.37 -9.35 18.00
CA PRO A 381 3.25 -8.98 19.10
C PRO A 381 2.44 -8.70 20.37
N ALA A 382 3.07 -8.89 21.53
CA ALA A 382 2.48 -8.52 22.81
C ALA A 382 2.71 -7.03 23.10
N TYR A 383 1.73 -6.38 23.72
CA TYR A 383 1.75 -4.97 24.11
C TYR A 383 1.55 -4.80 25.63
N PRO A 384 2.36 -5.47 26.50
CA PRO A 384 2.17 -5.42 27.95
C PRO A 384 2.41 -4.02 28.53
N HIS A 385 3.18 -3.16 27.84
CA HIS A 385 3.44 -1.78 28.26
C HIS A 385 2.18 -0.93 28.33
N LEU A 386 1.11 -1.29 27.61
CA LEU A 386 -0.17 -0.56 27.67
C LEU A 386 -0.87 -0.70 29.03
N GLU A 387 -0.57 -1.75 29.80
CA GLU A 387 -1.07 -1.90 31.18
C GLU A 387 -0.28 -1.03 32.19
N THR A 388 0.92 -0.59 31.83
CA THR A 388 1.79 0.19 32.72
C THR A 388 1.83 1.67 32.37
N ASN A 389 1.75 2.01 31.09
CA ASN A 389 1.82 3.38 30.60
C ASN A 389 0.57 4.16 30.99
N LEU A 390 0.77 5.44 31.31
CA LEU A 390 -0.28 6.34 31.73
C LEU A 390 -0.90 7.07 30.54
N ILE A 391 -2.20 7.31 30.60
CA ILE A 391 -2.90 8.21 29.69
C ILE A 391 -2.52 9.66 30.06
N ASP A 392 -1.98 10.40 29.11
CA ASP A 392 -1.83 11.86 29.22
C ASP A 392 -3.19 12.54 28.94
N PHE A 393 -4.06 12.57 29.95
CA PHE A 393 -5.39 13.19 29.86
C PHE A 393 -5.36 14.65 29.38
N PRO A 394 -4.45 15.53 29.85
CA PRO A 394 -4.30 16.88 29.31
C PRO A 394 -4.07 16.93 27.79
N SER A 395 -3.29 16.00 27.22
CA SER A 395 -3.06 15.96 25.77
C SER A 395 -4.30 15.63 24.94
N ILE A 396 -5.30 14.96 25.54
CA ILE A 396 -6.56 14.61 24.88
C ILE A 396 -7.32 15.86 24.46
N GLN A 397 -7.25 16.93 25.26
CA GLN A 397 -7.88 18.21 24.92
C GLN A 397 -7.37 18.74 23.59
N LYS A 398 -6.04 18.75 23.40
CA LYS A 398 -5.42 19.19 22.14
C LYS A 398 -5.86 18.37 20.94
N SER A 399 -6.07 17.06 21.14
CA SER A 399 -6.54 16.16 20.07
C SER A 399 -7.98 16.46 19.69
N VAL A 400 -8.86 16.68 20.68
CA VAL A 400 -10.25 17.07 20.45
C VAL A 400 -10.33 18.45 19.78
N ASP A 401 -9.55 19.42 20.25
CA ASP A 401 -9.48 20.76 19.67
C ASP A 401 -9.04 20.71 18.19
N ALA A 402 -8.01 19.91 17.88
CA ALA A 402 -7.53 19.74 16.51
C ALA A 402 -8.61 19.12 15.61
N MET A 403 -9.33 18.11 16.10
CA MET A 403 -10.42 17.50 15.34
C MET A 403 -11.61 18.45 15.17
N ALA A 404 -11.92 19.26 16.19
CA ALA A 404 -12.94 20.31 16.10
C ALA A 404 -12.54 21.40 15.09
N MET A 405 -11.26 21.79 15.04
CA MET A 405 -10.73 22.77 14.09
C MET A 405 -10.92 22.33 12.63
N ILE A 406 -10.83 21.04 12.34
CA ILE A 406 -11.08 20.49 10.99
C ILE A 406 -12.57 20.17 10.73
N GLY A 407 -13.47 20.56 11.64
CA GLY A 407 -14.91 20.53 11.43
C GLY A 407 -15.64 19.31 12.01
N VAL A 408 -14.99 18.51 12.87
CA VAL A 408 -15.68 17.39 13.56
C VAL A 408 -16.55 17.95 14.70
N PRO A 409 -17.85 17.61 14.77
CA PRO A 409 -18.80 18.26 15.67
C PRO A 409 -18.74 17.71 17.11
N TYR A 410 -17.70 18.06 17.86
CA TYR A 410 -17.53 17.65 19.27
C TYR A 410 -18.46 18.36 20.27
N GLY A 411 -19.08 19.48 19.87
CA GLY A 411 -19.97 20.25 20.76
C GLY A 411 -19.27 20.64 22.07
N ASP A 412 -19.96 20.45 23.19
CA ASP A 412 -19.45 20.83 24.52
C ASP A 412 -18.25 19.99 24.99
N ALA A 413 -17.97 18.85 24.34
CA ALA A 413 -16.81 18.03 24.67
C ALA A 413 -15.48 18.77 24.46
N VAL A 414 -15.47 19.80 23.61
CA VAL A 414 -14.29 20.68 23.39
C VAL A 414 -13.92 21.45 24.67
N ASN A 415 -14.84 21.68 25.60
CA ASN A 415 -14.53 22.46 26.80
C ASN A 415 -14.04 21.61 27.98
N ASN A 416 -14.20 20.29 27.92
CA ASN A 416 -13.97 19.41 29.06
C ASN A 416 -13.52 17.99 28.68
N ALA A 417 -12.77 17.86 27.60
CA ALA A 417 -12.37 16.57 27.05
C ALA A 417 -11.61 15.68 28.07
N PRO A 418 -10.66 16.18 28.88
CA PRO A 418 -9.93 15.36 29.84
C PRO A 418 -10.84 14.75 30.92
N ALA A 419 -11.81 15.51 31.44
CA ALA A 419 -12.71 14.99 32.46
C ALA A 419 -13.68 13.95 31.89
N LEU A 420 -14.22 14.20 30.69
CA LEU A 420 -15.06 13.21 29.99
C LEU A 420 -14.30 11.92 29.71
N ALA A 421 -13.04 12.02 29.26
CA ALA A 421 -12.18 10.87 29.05
C ALA A 421 -11.95 10.09 30.35
N LYS A 422 -11.68 10.78 31.46
CA LYS A 422 -11.45 10.15 32.76
C LYS A 422 -12.68 9.40 33.26
N THR A 423 -13.86 10.01 33.18
CA THR A 423 -15.13 9.36 33.57
C THR A 423 -15.38 8.09 32.76
N GLN A 424 -15.17 8.14 31.44
CA GLN A 424 -15.33 6.95 30.60
C GLN A 424 -14.25 5.89 30.91
N ALA A 425 -13.02 6.30 31.22
CA ALA A 425 -11.95 5.38 31.55
C ALA A 425 -12.21 4.64 32.87
N GLU A 426 -12.76 5.34 33.87
CA GLU A 426 -13.22 4.72 35.12
C GLU A 426 -14.34 3.69 34.89
N GLN A 427 -15.27 3.98 33.98
CA GLN A 427 -16.34 3.03 33.62
C GLN A 427 -15.81 1.76 32.95
N VAL A 428 -14.90 1.90 31.99
CA VAL A 428 -14.26 0.76 31.30
C VAL A 428 -13.33 -0.02 32.26
N ALA A 429 -12.61 0.67 33.15
CA ALA A 429 -11.84 -0.02 34.17
C ALA A 429 -12.74 -0.82 35.13
N ALA A 430 -13.87 -0.25 35.54
CA ALA A 430 -14.83 -0.94 36.40
C ALA A 430 -15.44 -2.17 35.71
N SER A 431 -15.73 -2.12 34.40
CA SER A 431 -16.23 -3.29 33.65
C SER A 431 -15.18 -4.40 33.58
N ILE A 432 -13.91 -4.05 33.40
CA ILE A 432 -12.79 -4.99 33.40
C ILE A 432 -12.63 -5.65 34.78
N GLU A 433 -12.68 -4.86 35.85
CA GLU A 433 -12.60 -5.36 37.23
C GLU A 433 -13.78 -6.29 37.57
N ALA A 434 -15.00 -5.90 37.18
CA ALA A 434 -16.20 -6.71 37.37
C ALA A 434 -16.13 -8.07 36.63
N ALA A 435 -15.42 -8.13 35.50
CA ALA A 435 -15.16 -9.37 34.78
C ALA A 435 -14.02 -10.22 35.37
N GLY A 436 -13.43 -9.82 36.51
CA GLY A 436 -12.31 -10.51 37.15
C GLY A 436 -10.93 -10.13 36.58
N GLY A 437 -10.82 -8.94 36.01
CA GLY A 437 -9.59 -8.39 35.46
C GLY A 437 -8.66 -7.72 36.49
N PRO A 438 -7.50 -7.21 36.03
CA PRO A 438 -6.59 -6.43 36.87
C PRO A 438 -7.26 -5.13 37.35
N LYS A 439 -6.95 -4.72 38.58
CA LYS A 439 -7.46 -3.47 39.17
C LYS A 439 -6.59 -2.27 38.84
N GLY A 440 -7.17 -1.08 38.90
CA GLY A 440 -6.42 0.17 38.79
C GLY A 440 -5.95 0.48 37.37
N LEU A 441 -6.74 0.08 36.37
CA LEU A 441 -6.45 0.33 34.95
C LEU A 441 -7.00 1.67 34.43
N ALA A 442 -7.76 2.42 35.23
CA ALA A 442 -8.47 3.63 34.79
C ALA A 442 -7.57 4.72 34.20
N ASP A 443 -6.31 4.79 34.63
CA ASP A 443 -5.30 5.73 34.12
C ASP A 443 -4.37 5.12 33.06
N LYS A 444 -4.62 3.88 32.62
CA LYS A 444 -3.72 3.11 31.74
C LYS A 444 -4.12 3.16 30.28
N GLU A 445 -3.14 3.23 29.40
CA GLU A 445 -3.35 3.30 27.95
C GLU A 445 -4.20 2.14 27.40
N ILE A 446 -4.13 0.96 28.01
CA ILE A 446 -4.93 -0.21 27.62
C ILE A 446 -6.45 0.08 27.68
N VAL A 447 -6.89 0.90 28.63
CA VAL A 447 -8.31 1.27 28.76
C VAL A 447 -8.75 2.17 27.61
N ALA A 448 -7.93 3.15 27.23
CA ALA A 448 -8.21 4.01 26.09
C ALA A 448 -8.27 3.20 24.79
N LEU A 449 -7.28 2.31 24.56
CA LEU A 449 -7.28 1.43 23.39
C LEU A 449 -8.51 0.51 23.37
N THR A 450 -8.89 -0.06 24.51
CA THR A 450 -10.08 -0.92 24.62
C THR A 450 -11.35 -0.15 24.28
N ALA A 451 -11.50 1.08 24.77
CA ALA A 451 -12.64 1.93 24.42
C ALA A 451 -12.74 2.17 22.90
N TYR A 452 -11.61 2.44 22.24
CA TYR A 452 -11.57 2.59 20.78
C TYR A 452 -11.94 1.30 20.04
N LEU A 453 -11.39 0.15 20.44
CA LEU A 453 -11.71 -1.13 19.79
C LEU A 453 -13.18 -1.51 19.96
N GLN A 454 -13.74 -1.25 21.14
CA GLN A 454 -15.16 -1.50 21.43
C GLN A 454 -16.09 -0.62 20.60
N ARG A 455 -15.59 0.53 20.14
CA ARG A 455 -16.35 1.50 19.35
C ARG A 455 -16.49 1.09 17.88
N LEU A 456 -15.55 0.29 17.34
CA LEU A 456 -15.50 -0.07 15.93
C LEU A 456 -16.75 -0.85 15.47
N GLY A 457 -17.54 -0.24 14.58
CA GLY A 457 -18.75 -0.84 14.00
C GLY A 457 -20.03 -0.77 14.86
N ARG A 458 -20.01 -0.14 16.04
CA ARG A 458 -21.19 -0.06 16.93
C ARG A 458 -22.30 0.87 16.42
N ASP A 459 -21.96 1.96 15.75
CA ASP A 459 -22.95 2.95 15.27
C ASP A 459 -23.98 2.38 14.31
N LEU A 460 -23.60 1.33 13.56
CA LEU A 460 -24.49 0.67 12.61
C LEU A 460 -25.38 -0.36 13.31
N LYS A 461 -24.88 -1.04 14.34
CA LYS A 461 -25.66 -2.00 15.15
C LYS A 461 -26.78 -1.28 15.91
N ASN A 462 -26.50 -0.10 16.43
CA ASN A 462 -27.50 0.70 17.15
C ASN A 462 -28.55 1.32 16.20
N ALA A 463 -28.19 1.56 14.93
CA ALA A 463 -29.12 2.02 13.89
C ALA A 463 -30.01 0.91 13.32
N SER A 464 -29.55 -0.34 13.32
CA SER A 464 -30.30 -1.49 12.80
C SER A 464 -31.37 -2.01 13.75
N GLY A 465 -31.46 -1.49 14.98
CA GLY A 465 -32.60 -1.69 15.88
C GLY A 465 -33.90 -1.03 15.40
N THR A 466 -33.84 -0.14 14.40
CA THR A 466 -35.01 0.57 13.84
C THR A 466 -35.20 0.36 12.32
N ALA A 467 -34.31 -0.37 11.64
CA ALA A 467 -34.42 -0.61 10.20
C ALA A 467 -34.89 -2.04 9.92
N GLN A 468 -36.21 -2.21 9.90
CA GLN A 468 -36.88 -3.35 9.28
C GLN A 468 -36.34 -3.51 7.84
N ARG A 469 -35.92 -4.72 7.48
CA ARG A 469 -35.43 -5.11 6.15
C ARG A 469 -36.31 -4.50 5.05
N ALA A 470 -35.81 -3.48 4.36
CA ALA A 470 -36.38 -3.08 3.08
C ALA A 470 -36.11 -4.22 2.08
N ALA A 471 -37.19 -4.87 1.62
CA ALA A 471 -37.13 -5.90 0.60
C ALA A 471 -36.52 -5.33 -0.70
N PRO A 472 -35.82 -6.14 -1.50
CA PRO A 472 -35.28 -5.70 -2.79
C PRO A 472 -36.42 -5.26 -3.72
N MET A 473 -36.32 -4.04 -4.26
CA MET A 473 -37.21 -3.56 -5.32
C MET A 473 -37.09 -4.49 -6.53
N ALA A 474 -38.20 -5.10 -6.91
CA ALA A 474 -38.34 -5.84 -8.15
C ALA A 474 -38.11 -4.91 -9.36
N PRO A 475 -37.53 -5.41 -10.46
CA PRO A 475 -37.35 -4.62 -11.67
C PRO A 475 -38.73 -4.32 -12.28
N THR A 476 -39.07 -3.04 -12.37
CA THR A 476 -40.21 -2.58 -13.17
C THR A 476 -39.87 -2.79 -14.64
N GLY A 477 -40.43 -3.84 -15.23
CA GLY A 477 -40.57 -3.92 -16.67
C GLY A 477 -41.65 -2.95 -17.14
N SER A 478 -41.42 -2.32 -18.28
CA SER A 478 -42.50 -1.84 -19.14
C SER A 478 -42.03 -1.79 -20.58
N HIS A 479 -42.82 -2.50 -21.40
CA HIS A 479 -43.10 -2.37 -22.83
C HIS A 479 -42.62 -1.12 -23.56
#